data_AF-A0A1G2DH11-F1
#
_entry.id   AF-A0A1G2DH11-F1
#
_cell.length_a   1.000
_cell.length_b   1.000
_cell.length_c   1.000
_cell.angle_alpha   90.00
_cell.angle_beta   90.00
_cell.angle_gamma   90.00
#
_symmetry.space_group_name_H-M   'P 1'
#
loop_
_entity.id
_entity.type
_entity.pdbx_description
1 polymer ?
#
loop_
_entity_poly.entity_id
_entity_poly.type
_entity_poly.pdbx_seq_one_letter_code
_entity_poly.pdbx_strand_id
1 'polypeptide(L)'
;MFKPIALAHSFAALVAVFFVVLYALQVTVPGLFKLIFNAQFYGADIAKLVPKMAFGDWVQILVVSVVTAWVMGYVWGWLYNHFAKK
;
A
#
# COMPACT_ATOMS: atom_id res chain seq x y z
N MET A 1 -4.79 14.42 -19.06
CA MET A 1 -4.72 14.98 -17.68
C MET A 1 -5.47 14.07 -16.73
N PHE A 2 -4.91 13.80 -15.55
CA PHE A 2 -5.57 13.02 -14.50
C PHE A 2 -6.68 13.83 -13.81
N LYS A 3 -7.67 13.16 -13.24
CA LYS A 3 -8.60 13.76 -12.27
C LYS A 3 -8.03 13.50 -10.87
N PRO A 4 -7.46 14.50 -10.16
CA PRO A 4 -6.70 14.25 -8.93
C PRO A 4 -7.48 13.50 -7.85
N ILE A 5 -8.76 13.85 -7.68
CA ILE A 5 -9.63 13.20 -6.69
C ILE A 5 -9.90 11.72 -7.02
N ALA A 6 -10.10 11.41 -8.30
CA ALA A 6 -10.32 10.03 -8.74
C ALA A 6 -9.05 9.18 -8.56
N LEU A 7 -7.88 9.78 -8.81
CA LEU A 7 -6.59 9.12 -8.59
C LEU A 7 -6.31 8.89 -7.10
N ALA A 8 -6.69 9.83 -6.24
CA ALA A 8 -6.60 9.69 -4.80
C ALA A 8 -7.44 8.51 -4.29
N HIS A 9 -8.71 8.42 -4.72
CA HIS A 9 -9.58 7.31 -4.35
C HIS A 9 -9.08 5.96 -4.87
N SER A 10 -8.58 5.90 -6.11
CA SER A 10 -8.06 4.65 -6.67
C SER A 10 -6.81 4.17 -5.94
N PHE A 11 -5.90 5.07 -5.56
CA PHE A 11 -4.71 4.72 -4.78
C PHE A 11 -5.07 4.26 -3.37
N ALA A 12 -5.99 4.95 -2.71
CA ALA A 12 -6.50 4.56 -1.39
C ALA A 12 -7.12 3.16 -1.43
N ALA A 13 -7.98 2.88 -2.41
CA ALA A 13 -8.61 1.58 -2.59
C ALA A 13 -7.60 0.48 -2.92
N LEU A 14 -6.64 0.77 -3.82
CA LEU A 14 -5.58 -0.17 -4.17
C LEU A 14 -4.76 -0.57 -2.94
N VAL A 15 -4.29 0.41 -2.16
CA VAL A 15 -3.51 0.15 -0.95
C VAL A 15 -4.34 -0.61 0.09
N ALA A 16 -5.60 -0.23 0.31
CA ALA A 16 -6.47 -0.96 1.24
C ALA A 16 -6.62 -2.44 0.85
N VAL A 17 -6.90 -2.72 -0.42
CA VAL A 17 -7.07 -4.08 -0.94
C VAL A 17 -5.77 -4.88 -0.79
N PHE A 18 -4.64 -4.33 -1.23
CA PHE A 18 -3.35 -5.01 -1.13
C PHE A 18 -2.98 -5.30 0.33
N PHE A 19 -3.21 -4.35 1.24
CA PHE A 19 -2.89 -4.52 2.65
C PHE A 19 -3.71 -5.65 3.29
N VAL A 20 -5.02 -5.72 2.99
CA VAL A 20 -5.91 -6.80 3.45
C VAL A 20 -5.49 -8.15 2.85
N VAL A 21 -5.19 -8.20 1.55
CA VAL A 21 -4.76 -9.43 0.86
C VAL A 21 -3.44 -9.93 1.43
N LEU A 22 -2.46 -9.05 1.64
CA LEU A 22 -1.16 -9.43 2.22
C LEU A 22 -1.31 -9.93 3.65
N TYR A 23 -2.19 -9.33 4.46
CA TYR A 23 -2.50 -9.83 5.79
C TYR A 23 -3.15 -11.22 5.74
N ALA A 24 -4.13 -11.43 4.84
CA ALA A 24 -4.76 -12.73 4.66
C ALA A 24 -3.73 -13.79 4.24
N LEU A 25 -2.80 -13.48 3.34
CA LEU A 25 -1.70 -14.36 2.94
C LEU A 25 -0.76 -14.65 4.11
N GLN A 26 -0.40 -13.64 4.90
CA GLN A 26 0.47 -13.80 6.06
C GLN A 26 -0.11 -14.81 7.07
N VAL A 27 -1.43 -14.81 7.26
CA VAL A 27 -2.12 -15.69 8.21
C VAL A 27 -2.40 -17.07 7.62
N THR A 28 -2.82 -17.16 6.35
CA THR A 28 -3.30 -18.43 5.75
C THR A 28 -2.19 -19.22 5.05
N VAL A 29 -1.27 -18.55 4.35
CA VAL A 29 -0.18 -19.19 3.57
C VAL A 29 1.14 -18.43 3.77
N PRO A 30 1.75 -18.50 4.97
CA PRO A 30 2.90 -17.66 5.33
C PRO A 30 4.12 -17.81 4.41
N GLY A 31 4.30 -18.99 3.80
CA GLY A 31 5.37 -19.23 2.83
C GLY A 31 5.21 -18.40 1.55
N LEU A 32 3.98 -18.28 1.04
CA LEU A 32 3.69 -17.45 -0.13
C LEU A 32 3.81 -15.96 0.20
N PHE A 33 3.37 -15.54 1.39
CA PHE A 33 3.58 -14.18 1.87
C PHE A 33 5.07 -13.81 1.88
N LYS A 34 5.93 -14.64 2.48
CA LYS A 34 7.38 -14.39 2.52
C LYS A 34 7.97 -14.27 1.12
N LEU A 35 7.59 -15.17 0.20
CA LEU A 35 8.07 -15.13 -1.18
C LEU A 35 7.70 -13.81 -1.87
N ILE A 36 6.42 -13.45 -1.86
CA ILE A 36 5.92 -12.24 -2.54
C ILE A 36 6.49 -10.97 -1.90
N PHE A 37 6.49 -10.90 -0.56
CA PHE A 37 6.95 -9.74 0.18
C PHE A 37 8.46 -9.51 -0.02
N ASN A 38 9.29 -10.55 0.15
CA ASN A 38 10.74 -10.44 -0.06
C ASN A 38 11.11 -10.18 -1.52
N ALA A 39 10.32 -10.63 -2.50
CA ALA A 39 10.56 -10.35 -3.92
C ALA A 39 10.53 -8.85 -4.25
N GLN A 40 9.73 -8.05 -3.53
CA GLN A 40 9.71 -6.59 -3.69
C GLN A 40 11.02 -5.93 -3.24
N PHE A 41 11.77 -6.61 -2.36
CA PHE A 41 13.05 -6.15 -1.81
C PHE A 41 14.22 -6.94 -2.39
N TYR A 42 14.10 -7.39 -3.65
CA TYR A 42 15.15 -8.11 -4.38
C TYR A 42 15.68 -9.36 -3.66
N GLY A 43 14.79 -10.06 -2.93
CA GLY A 43 15.12 -11.30 -2.22
C GLY A 43 15.71 -11.09 -0.83
N ALA A 44 15.87 -9.85 -0.36
CA ALA A 44 16.23 -9.59 1.03
C ALA A 44 15.12 -10.13 1.96
N ASP A 45 15.52 -10.87 3.00
CA ASP A 45 14.56 -11.44 3.95
C ASP A 45 14.07 -10.38 4.95
N ILE A 46 13.24 -9.46 4.45
CA ILE A 46 12.62 -8.37 5.22
C ILE A 46 11.35 -8.86 5.92
N ALA A 47 10.68 -9.89 5.38
CA ALA A 47 9.48 -10.47 5.99
C ALA A 47 9.72 -10.96 7.44
N LYS A 48 10.94 -11.39 7.78
CA LYS A 48 11.30 -11.78 9.15
C LYS A 48 11.30 -10.62 10.15
N LEU A 49 11.40 -9.37 9.66
CA LEU A 49 11.42 -8.16 10.47
C LEU A 49 10.00 -7.68 10.80
N VAL A 50 8.96 -8.25 10.19
CA VAL A 50 7.57 -7.90 10.48
C VAL A 50 7.23 -8.41 11.89
N PRO A 51 6.98 -7.51 12.86
CA PRO A 51 6.68 -7.93 14.23
C PRO A 51 5.30 -8.58 14.30
N LYS A 52 5.10 -9.41 15.33
CA LYS A 52 3.73 -9.79 15.72
C LYS A 52 3.03 -8.55 16.26
N MET A 53 1.89 -8.21 15.68
CA MET A 53 1.12 -7.03 16.05
C MET A 53 -0.27 -7.42 16.56
N ALA A 54 -0.81 -6.63 17.48
CA ALA A 54 -2.22 -6.76 17.82
C ALA A 54 -3.09 -6.32 16.63
N PHE A 55 -4.32 -6.82 16.57
CA PHE A 55 -5.25 -6.44 15.50
C PHE A 55 -5.51 -4.93 15.46
N GLY A 56 -5.55 -4.27 16.63
CA GLY A 56 -5.70 -2.81 16.73
C GLY A 56 -4.56 -2.05 16.05
N ASP A 57 -3.31 -2.45 16.29
CA ASP A 57 -2.13 -1.82 15.68
C ASP A 57 -2.16 -2.01 14.15
N TRP A 58 -2.57 -3.20 13.69
CA TRP A 58 -2.71 -3.49 12.27
C TRP A 58 -3.76 -2.59 11.60
N VAL A 59 -4.92 -2.37 12.24
CA VAL A 59 -5.97 -1.48 11.73
C VAL A 59 -5.45 -0.04 11.66
N GLN A 60 -4.69 0.42 12.64
CA GLN A 60 -4.10 1.76 12.62
C GLN A 60 -3.13 1.94 11.44
N ILE A 61 -2.25 0.96 11.19
CA ILE A 61 -1.33 1.02 10.05
C ILE A 61 -2.09 1.01 8.73
N LEU A 62 -3.15 0.21 8.61
CA LEU A 62 -4.02 0.19 7.43
C LEU A 62 -4.61 1.59 7.17
N VAL A 63 -5.23 2.21 8.18
CA VAL A 63 -5.86 3.54 8.05
C VAL A 63 -4.83 4.59 7.64
N VAL A 64 -3.68 4.63 8.33
CA VAL A 64 -2.60 5.58 8.03
C VAL A 64 -2.07 5.36 6.61
N SER A 65 -1.89 4.11 6.19
CA SER A 65 -1.41 3.76 4.85
C SER A 65 -2.40 4.18 3.76
N VAL A 66 -3.70 3.98 3.98
CA VAL A 66 -4.77 4.37 3.04
C VAL A 66 -4.86 5.88 2.91
N VAL A 67 -4.83 6.62 4.03
CA VAL A 67 -4.83 8.09 4.02
C VAL A 67 -3.59 8.62 3.31
N THR A 68 -2.43 8.05 3.59
CA THR A 68 -1.17 8.42 2.93
C THR A 68 -1.25 8.19 1.42
N ALA A 69 -1.73 7.03 0.99
CA ALA A 69 -1.91 6.70 -0.42
C ALA A 69 -2.89 7.65 -1.13
N TRP A 70 -3.98 8.02 -0.45
CA TRP A 70 -4.94 9.00 -0.96
C TRP A 70 -4.27 10.37 -1.19
N VAL A 71 -3.55 10.88 -0.19
CA VAL A 71 -2.83 12.15 -0.28
C VAL A 71 -1.81 12.10 -1.42
N MET A 72 -1.02 11.03 -1.50
CA MET A 72 -0.03 10.84 -2.57
C MET A 72 -0.70 10.80 -3.96
N GLY A 73 -1.83 10.10 -4.10
CA GLY A 73 -2.58 10.06 -5.36
C GLY A 73 -3.12 11.43 -5.78
N TYR A 74 -3.63 12.22 -4.82
CA TYR A 74 -4.08 13.58 -5.09
C TYR A 74 -2.91 14.48 -5.54
N VAL A 75 -1.83 14.50 -4.76
CA VAL A 75 -0.63 15.32 -5.04
C VAL A 75 -0.02 14.94 -6.38
N TRP A 76 0.10 13.65 -6.68
CA TRP A 76 0.65 13.18 -7.94
C TRP A 76 -0.23 13.55 -9.12
N GLY A 77 -1.55 13.42 -8.99
CA GLY A 77 -2.51 13.82 -10.02
C GLY A 77 -2.42 15.32 -10.32
N TRP A 78 -2.25 16.15 -9.30
CA TRP A 78 -2.01 17.58 -9.46
C TRP A 78 -0.65 17.88 -10.12
N LEU A 79 0.42 17.24 -9.65
CA LEU A 79 1.79 17.46 -10.12
C LEU A 79 1.96 17.06 -11.58
N TYR A 80 1.47 15.87 -11.96
CA TYR A 80 1.47 15.41 -13.34
C TYR A 80 0.75 16.40 -14.26
N ASN A 81 -0.42 16.87 -13.84
CA ASN A 81 -1.21 17.84 -14.59
C ASN A 81 -0.51 19.19 -14.74
N HIS A 82 0.26 19.61 -13.73
CA HIS A 82 1.05 20.84 -13.79
C HIS A 82 2.16 20.73 -14.85
N PHE A 83 2.90 19.62 -14.87
CA PHE A 83 3.98 19.42 -15.84
C PHE A 83 3.51 19.07 -17.25
N ALA A 84 2.41 18.32 -17.39
CA ALA A 84 1.84 17.90 -18.67
C ALA A 84 1.12 19.04 -19.44
N LYS A 85 0.95 20.20 -18.82
CA LYS A 85 0.39 21.42 -19.44
C LYS A 85 1.44 22.27 -20.16
N LYS A 86 2.70 21.79 -20.24
CA LYS A 86 3.72 22.38 -21.11
C LYS A 86 3.53 21.93 -22.55
#